data_AF-A0A2D7UGX3-F1
#
_entry.id   AF-A0A2D7UGX3-F1
#
_cell.length_a   1.000
_cell.length_b   1.000
_cell.length_c   1.000
_cell.angle_alpha   90.00
_cell.angle_beta   90.00
_cell.angle_gamma   90.00
#
_symmetry.space_group_name_H-M   'P 1'
#
loop_
_entity.id
_entity.type
_entity.pdbx_description
1 polymer ?
#
loop_
_entity_poly.entity_id
_entity_poly.type
_entity_poly.pdbx_seq_one_letter_code
_entity_poly.pdbx_strand_id
1 'polypeptide(L)'
;MPKVNYLNRIKEFPEAIKQFGGLVLIVIVIFSSFSVLNIMFGGGDELVRKMKLEEERIAKEKKLSELISKLPSGILVTFDGTDHHRLTDDVYEQVCKATKLIPQRAIMGANFLNFRAHEIYTINGNKIDETFVKWDEEANKCFAGFTVSGNNVGVDESITVSGEALSFLSTGIDTRVYYIKNF
;
A
#
# COMPACT_ATOMS: atom_id res chain seq x y z
N MET A 1 47.07 33.03 48.84
CA MET A 1 47.11 32.02 47.76
C MET A 1 46.89 32.73 46.43
N PRO A 2 47.85 32.75 45.49
CA PRO A 2 47.66 33.46 44.23
C PRO A 2 46.77 32.63 43.29
N LYS A 3 45.77 33.28 42.68
CA LYS A 3 45.01 32.73 41.56
C LYS A 3 45.98 32.54 40.40
N VAL A 4 46.33 31.28 40.12
CA VAL A 4 47.18 30.90 39.00
C VAL A 4 46.45 31.33 37.71
N ASN A 5 46.99 32.35 37.03
CA ASN A 5 46.47 32.84 35.76
C ASN A 5 46.93 31.91 34.64
N TYR A 6 46.18 30.82 34.41
CA TYR A 6 46.47 29.84 33.35
C TYR A 6 46.54 30.47 31.95
N LEU A 7 45.83 31.57 31.72
CA LEU A 7 45.84 32.34 30.46
C LEU A 7 47.21 32.98 30.16
N ASN A 8 47.98 33.35 31.19
CA ASN A 8 49.31 33.95 30.99
C ASN A 8 50.36 32.92 30.55
N ARG A 9 50.21 31.65 30.94
CA ARG A 9 51.10 30.55 30.51
C ARG A 9 50.95 30.19 29.04
N ILE A 10 49.78 30.40 28.45
CA ILE A 10 49.52 30.14 27.02
C ILE A 10 50.36 31.09 26.13
N LYS A 11 50.69 32.28 26.65
CA LYS A 11 51.53 33.27 25.98
C LYS A 11 53.01 32.91 25.94
N GLU A 12 53.49 32.04 26.84
CA GLU A 12 54.89 31.61 26.94
C GLU A 12 55.23 30.39 26.07
N PHE A 13 54.26 29.79 25.40
CA PHE A 13 54.54 28.63 24.54
C PHE A 13 55.35 29.01 23.28
N PRO A 14 56.30 28.16 22.86
CA PRO A 14 57.06 28.30 21.62
C PRO A 14 56.14 28.58 20.43
N GLU A 15 56.57 29.46 19.53
CA GLU A 15 55.81 29.86 18.33
C GLU A 15 55.33 28.66 17.50
N ALA A 16 56.17 27.62 17.39
CA ALA A 16 55.80 26.36 16.74
C ALA A 16 54.55 25.73 17.35
N ILE A 17 54.43 25.66 18.68
CA ILE A 17 53.29 25.05 19.38
C ILE A 17 52.01 25.87 19.17
N LYS A 18 52.12 27.20 19.11
CA LYS A 18 50.97 28.07 18.79
C LYS A 18 50.50 27.89 17.35
N GLN A 19 51.43 27.74 16.40
CA GLN A 19 51.12 27.54 14.99
C GLN A 19 50.52 26.15 14.72
N PHE A 20 51.04 25.10 15.35
CA PHE A 20 50.46 23.75 15.31
C PHE A 20 49.08 23.70 16.00
N GLY A 21 48.93 24.37 17.15
CA GLY A 21 47.65 24.46 17.86
C GLY A 21 46.56 25.16 17.03
N GLY A 22 46.91 26.24 16.32
CA GLY A 22 46.01 26.92 15.40
C GLY A 22 45.59 26.02 14.23
N LEU A 23 46.54 25.28 13.64
CA LEU A 23 46.24 24.33 12.57
C LEU A 23 45.27 23.22 13.02
N VAL A 24 45.53 22.62 14.19
CA VAL A 24 44.68 21.56 14.77
C VAL A 24 43.27 22.10 15.05
N LEU A 25 43.16 23.32 15.59
CA LEU A 25 41.86 23.95 15.85
C LEU A 25 41.06 24.14 14.56
N ILE A 26 41.70 24.61 13.48
CA ILE A 26 41.06 24.80 12.18
C ILE A 26 40.55 23.47 11.63
N VAL A 27 41.36 22.40 11.71
CA VAL A 27 40.95 21.06 11.26
C VAL A 27 39.73 20.56 12.04
N ILE A 28 39.71 20.75 13.37
CA ILE A 28 38.57 20.37 14.21
C ILE A 28 37.31 21.15 13.82
N VAL A 29 37.43 22.46 13.60
CA VAL A 29 36.30 23.31 13.18
C VAL A 29 35.73 22.83 11.85
N ILE A 30 36.59 22.58 10.86
CA ILE A 30 36.18 22.06 9.55
C ILE A 30 35.43 20.73 9.71
N PHE A 31 36.00 19.77 10.45
CA PHE A 31 35.39 18.45 10.64
C PHE A 31 34.05 18.52 11.39
N SER A 32 33.95 19.44 12.36
CA SER A 32 32.73 19.68 13.13
C SER A 32 31.63 20.27 12.25
N SER A 33 31.95 21.24 11.38
CA SER A 33 31.01 21.80 10.41
C SER A 33 30.49 20.76 9.43
N PHE A 34 31.36 19.90 8.89
CA PHE A 34 30.94 18.80 8.03
C PHE A 34 30.07 17.77 8.75
N SER A 35 30.34 17.48 10.03
CA SER A 35 29.54 16.55 10.83
C SER A 35 28.12 17.07 11.09
N VAL A 36 27.97 18.36 11.39
CA VAL A 36 26.65 19.00 11.57
C VAL A 36 25.85 19.00 10.25
N LEU A 37 26.50 19.30 9.12
CA LEU A 37 25.86 19.21 7.81
C LEU A 37 25.44 17.77 7.49
N ASN A 38 26.27 16.77 7.81
CA ASN A 38 25.96 15.37 7.57
C ASN A 38 24.80 14.86 8.44
N ILE A 39 24.65 15.37 9.67
CA ILE A 39 23.50 15.05 10.54
C ILE A 39 22.21 15.71 10.02
N MET A 40 22.29 16.96 9.54
CA MET A 40 21.12 17.70 9.04
C MET A 40 20.64 17.22 7.66
N PHE A 41 21.55 16.82 6.76
CA PHE A 41 21.23 16.37 5.40
C PHE A 41 21.25 14.85 5.21
N GLY A 42 21.89 14.08 6.09
CA GLY A 42 22.02 12.61 6.01
C GLY A 42 20.75 11.82 6.36
N GLY A 43 19.70 12.49 6.87
CA GLY A 43 18.37 11.88 7.07
C GLY A 43 17.53 11.77 5.78
N GLY A 44 18.04 12.27 4.66
CA GLY A 44 17.34 12.27 3.37
C GLY A 44 17.16 10.89 2.74
N ASP A 45 18.04 9.93 3.03
CA ASP A 45 18.00 8.62 2.36
C ASP A 45 16.75 7.79 2.71
N GLU A 46 16.27 7.86 3.96
CA GLU A 46 15.02 7.20 4.35
C GLU A 46 13.80 7.88 3.69
N LEU A 47 13.81 9.22 3.63
CA LEU A 47 12.74 9.99 3.00
C LEU A 47 12.70 9.77 1.48
N VAL A 48 13.86 9.76 0.81
CA VAL A 48 13.99 9.45 -0.62
C VAL A 48 13.53 8.02 -0.90
N ARG A 49 13.83 7.06 -0.03
CA ARG A 49 13.35 5.69 -0.16
C ARG A 49 11.83 5.60 -0.03
N LYS A 50 11.24 6.28 0.95
CA LYS A 50 9.78 6.34 1.12
C LYS A 50 9.10 7.05 -0.07
N MET A 51 9.66 8.17 -0.54
CA MET A 51 9.15 8.89 -1.71
C MET A 51 9.21 8.04 -2.98
N LYS A 52 10.31 7.32 -3.23
CA LYS A 52 10.40 6.41 -4.39
C LYS A 52 9.34 5.31 -4.35
N LEU A 53 9.11 4.70 -3.18
CA LEU A 53 8.06 3.69 -3.02
C LEU A 53 6.65 4.26 -3.27
N GLU A 54 6.42 5.50 -2.85
CA GLU A 54 5.14 6.18 -3.05
C GLU A 54 4.93 6.60 -4.52
N GLU A 55 5.98 7.11 -5.19
CA GLU A 55 5.97 7.38 -6.63
C GLU A 55 5.70 6.12 -7.44
N GLU A 56 6.32 4.99 -7.10
CA GLU A 56 6.04 3.70 -7.73
C GLU A 56 4.57 3.28 -7.57
N ARG A 57 4.00 3.50 -6.38
CA ARG A 57 2.58 3.20 -6.11
C ARG A 57 1.66 4.08 -6.98
N ILE A 58 1.93 5.38 -7.04
CA ILE A 58 1.17 6.34 -7.84
C ILE A 58 1.30 6.03 -9.34
N ALA A 59 2.49 5.66 -9.81
CA ALA A 59 2.72 5.29 -11.20
C ALA A 59 1.93 4.02 -11.59
N LYS A 60 1.86 3.03 -10.70
CA LYS A 60 1.02 1.84 -10.90
C LYS A 60 -0.46 2.21 -10.95
N GLU A 61 -0.97 3.01 -10.03
CA GLU A 61 -2.37 3.46 -10.01
C GLU A 61 -2.75 4.28 -11.25
N LYS A 62 -1.84 5.12 -11.76
CA LYS A 62 -2.06 5.88 -13.00
C LYS A 62 -2.16 4.96 -14.22
N LYS A 63 -1.23 4.01 -14.37
CA LYS A 63 -1.29 3.01 -15.45
C LYS A 63 -2.59 2.24 -15.41
N LEU A 64 -3.03 1.88 -14.21
CA LEU A 64 -4.26 1.14 -13.99
C LEU A 64 -5.51 1.94 -14.36
N SER A 65 -5.56 3.20 -13.93
CA SER A 65 -6.63 4.13 -14.31
C SER A 65 -6.69 4.34 -15.83
N GLU A 66 -5.53 4.40 -16.50
CA GLU A 66 -5.45 4.51 -17.96
C GLU A 66 -5.92 3.24 -18.68
N LEU A 67 -5.66 2.06 -18.10
CA LEU A 67 -6.19 0.80 -18.62
C LEU A 67 -7.70 0.74 -18.48
N ILE A 68 -8.23 1.12 -17.32
CA ILE A 68 -9.68 1.14 -17.06
C ILE A 68 -10.40 2.08 -18.02
N SER A 69 -9.83 3.24 -18.35
CA SER A 69 -10.45 4.19 -19.27
C SER A 69 -10.47 3.72 -20.73
N LYS A 70 -9.58 2.78 -21.10
CA LYS A 70 -9.56 2.13 -22.42
C LYS A 70 -10.57 0.98 -22.52
N LEU A 71 -11.04 0.45 -21.40
CA LEU A 71 -12.04 -0.62 -21.39
C LEU A 71 -13.41 -0.07 -21.79
N PRO A 72 -14.20 -0.83 -22.56
CA PRO A 72 -15.58 -0.45 -22.83
C PRO A 72 -16.38 -0.44 -21.52
N SER A 73 -17.25 0.55 -21.37
CA SER A 73 -18.22 0.57 -20.28
C SER A 73 -19.23 -0.57 -20.46
N GLY A 74 -19.53 -1.30 -19.39
CA GLY A 74 -20.43 -2.44 -19.41
C GLY A 74 -19.86 -3.67 -18.70
N ILE A 75 -20.51 -4.81 -18.92
CA ILE A 75 -20.09 -6.09 -18.35
C ILE A 75 -18.91 -6.62 -19.15
N LEU A 76 -17.84 -6.94 -18.45
CA LEU A 76 -16.62 -7.57 -18.93
C LEU A 76 -16.59 -9.02 -18.43
N VAL A 77 -16.32 -9.97 -19.31
CA VAL A 77 -16.33 -11.40 -18.99
C VAL A 77 -15.00 -12.06 -19.36
N THR A 78 -14.71 -13.20 -18.72
CA THR A 78 -13.50 -13.99 -19.00
C THR A 78 -13.76 -15.23 -19.86
N PHE A 79 -15.03 -15.57 -20.08
CA PHE A 79 -15.45 -16.80 -20.76
C PHE A 79 -16.18 -16.51 -22.08
N ASP A 80 -16.13 -17.50 -22.98
CA ASP A 80 -16.81 -17.45 -24.26
C ASP A 80 -18.31 -17.78 -24.16
N GLY A 81 -19.09 -17.27 -25.11
CA GLY A 81 -20.52 -17.58 -25.23
C GLY A 81 -21.48 -16.55 -24.65
N THR A 82 -21.04 -15.31 -24.41
CA THR A 82 -21.91 -14.19 -24.04
C THR A 82 -21.77 -13.04 -25.03
N ASP A 83 -22.79 -12.17 -25.12
CA ASP A 83 -22.74 -10.93 -25.92
C ASP A 83 -21.91 -9.82 -25.23
N HIS A 84 -21.26 -10.12 -24.10
CA HIS A 84 -20.47 -9.17 -23.32
C HIS A 84 -19.03 -9.07 -23.80
N HIS A 85 -18.34 -7.98 -23.44
CA HIS A 85 -16.96 -7.77 -23.86
C HIS A 85 -16.02 -8.76 -23.16
N ARG A 86 -15.36 -9.60 -23.94
CA ARG A 86 -14.40 -10.58 -23.43
C ARG A 86 -13.04 -9.94 -23.18
N LEU A 87 -12.49 -10.16 -22.00
CA LEU A 87 -11.12 -9.76 -21.65
C LEU A 87 -10.11 -10.80 -22.15
N THR A 88 -8.95 -10.32 -22.61
CA THR A 88 -7.77 -11.15 -22.80
C THR A 88 -7.14 -11.47 -21.45
N ASP A 89 -6.37 -12.56 -21.36
CA ASP A 89 -5.81 -13.03 -20.08
C ASP A 89 -4.94 -11.97 -19.38
N ASP A 90 -4.12 -11.24 -20.15
CA ASP A 90 -3.30 -10.12 -19.64
C ASP A 90 -4.16 -8.96 -19.10
N VAL A 91 -5.22 -8.59 -19.84
CA VAL A 91 -6.13 -7.53 -19.39
C VAL A 91 -6.96 -8.00 -18.20
N TYR A 92 -7.33 -9.27 -18.14
CA TYR A 92 -8.05 -9.87 -17.01
C TYR A 92 -7.21 -9.81 -15.73
N GLU A 93 -5.93 -10.17 -15.78
CA GLU A 93 -5.02 -10.06 -14.64
C GLU A 93 -4.91 -8.62 -14.14
N GLN A 94 -4.72 -7.67 -15.07
CA GLN A 94 -4.60 -6.26 -14.73
C GLN A 94 -5.91 -5.70 -14.13
N VAL A 95 -7.05 -6.07 -14.71
CA VAL A 95 -8.38 -5.72 -14.18
C VAL A 95 -8.59 -6.34 -12.80
N CYS A 96 -8.18 -7.58 -12.56
CA CYS A 96 -8.27 -8.21 -11.25
C CYS A 96 -7.49 -7.43 -10.19
N LYS A 97 -6.23 -7.08 -10.50
CA LYS A 97 -5.35 -6.30 -9.61
C LYS A 97 -5.89 -4.89 -9.34
N ALA A 98 -6.65 -4.33 -10.27
CA ALA A 98 -7.29 -3.02 -10.12
C ALA A 98 -8.59 -3.04 -9.32
N THR A 99 -9.34 -4.10 -9.51
CA THR A 99 -10.74 -4.15 -9.12
C THR A 99 -10.85 -4.18 -7.61
N LYS A 100 -11.70 -3.32 -7.08
CA LYS A 100 -12.11 -3.39 -5.68
C LYS A 100 -13.45 -4.11 -5.60
N LEU A 101 -13.58 -4.97 -4.59
CA LEU A 101 -14.87 -5.56 -4.27
C LEU A 101 -15.72 -4.49 -3.61
N ILE A 102 -16.90 -4.19 -4.17
CA ILE A 102 -17.86 -3.29 -3.53
C ILE A 102 -18.89 -4.13 -2.79
N PRO A 103 -18.81 -4.18 -1.46
CA PRO A 103 -19.53 -5.17 -0.69
C PRO A 103 -21.05 -5.14 -0.88
N GLN A 104 -21.67 -3.95 -0.89
CA GLN A 104 -23.13 -3.82 -1.04
C GLN A 104 -23.69 -4.45 -2.33
N ARG A 105 -22.93 -4.40 -3.43
CA ARG A 105 -23.34 -5.00 -4.71
C ARG A 105 -22.93 -6.46 -4.83
N ALA A 106 -21.74 -6.82 -4.33
CA ALA A 106 -21.27 -8.20 -4.30
C ALA A 106 -22.16 -9.08 -3.41
N ILE A 107 -22.62 -8.56 -2.27
CA ILE A 107 -23.49 -9.27 -1.34
C ILE A 107 -24.89 -9.50 -1.92
N MET A 108 -25.48 -8.48 -2.57
CA MET A 108 -26.79 -8.64 -3.22
C MET A 108 -26.71 -9.52 -4.47
N GLY A 109 -25.65 -9.40 -5.27
CA GLY A 109 -25.46 -10.21 -6.48
C GLY A 109 -25.10 -11.67 -6.19
N ALA A 110 -24.39 -11.92 -5.08
CA ALA A 110 -24.07 -13.26 -4.61
C ALA A 110 -25.17 -13.87 -3.73
N ASN A 111 -26.30 -13.17 -3.50
CA ASN A 111 -27.44 -13.54 -2.64
C ASN A 111 -27.08 -14.65 -1.65
N PHE A 112 -26.13 -14.34 -0.75
CA PHE A 112 -25.44 -15.28 0.11
C PHE A 112 -25.57 -16.75 -0.31
N LEU A 113 -24.78 -17.18 -1.29
CA LEU A 113 -24.53 -18.60 -1.55
C LEU A 113 -24.19 -19.36 -0.24
N ASN A 114 -23.73 -18.64 0.81
CA ASN A 114 -23.65 -19.09 2.18
C ASN A 114 -24.70 -18.38 3.09
N PHE A 115 -25.86 -19.02 3.30
CA PHE A 115 -26.96 -18.49 4.13
C PHE A 115 -26.53 -18.03 5.53
N ARG A 116 -25.60 -18.76 6.18
CA ARG A 116 -25.14 -18.46 7.54
C ARG A 116 -24.35 -17.14 7.59
N ALA A 117 -23.57 -16.86 6.55
CA ALA A 117 -22.88 -15.58 6.46
C ALA A 117 -23.87 -14.42 6.24
N HIS A 118 -25.04 -14.66 5.63
CA HIS A 118 -26.11 -13.64 5.50
C HIS A 118 -26.72 -13.27 6.84
N GLU A 119 -26.98 -14.31 7.62
CA GLU A 119 -27.55 -14.18 8.93
C GLU A 119 -26.61 -13.37 9.83
N ILE A 120 -25.32 -13.72 9.85
CA ILE A 120 -24.29 -12.96 10.59
C ILE A 120 -24.22 -11.51 10.10
N TYR A 121 -24.21 -11.27 8.78
CA TYR A 121 -24.19 -9.93 8.20
C TYR A 121 -25.45 -9.11 8.54
N THR A 122 -26.61 -9.76 8.70
CA THR A 122 -27.83 -9.06 9.07
C THR A 122 -27.85 -8.75 10.57
N ILE A 123 -27.43 -9.70 11.40
CA ILE A 123 -27.34 -9.56 12.86
C ILE A 123 -26.31 -8.50 13.26
N ASN A 124 -25.17 -8.44 12.58
CA ASN A 124 -24.09 -7.49 12.89
C ASN A 124 -24.34 -6.06 12.35
N GLY A 125 -25.52 -5.79 11.79
CA GLY A 125 -25.90 -4.47 11.28
C GLY A 125 -25.34 -4.15 9.89
N ASN A 126 -25.26 -5.14 9.00
CA ASN A 126 -24.75 -5.02 7.63
C ASN A 126 -23.27 -4.64 7.56
N LYS A 127 -22.49 -5.09 8.55
CA LYS A 127 -21.08 -4.79 8.65
C LYS A 127 -20.24 -5.90 8.03
N ILE A 128 -19.18 -5.51 7.35
CA ILE A 128 -18.17 -6.42 6.80
C ILE A 128 -16.85 -5.98 7.37
N ASP A 129 -16.07 -6.95 7.80
CA ASP A 129 -14.78 -6.67 8.41
C ASP A 129 -13.73 -6.48 7.33
N GLU A 130 -13.71 -7.38 6.35
CA GLU A 130 -12.70 -7.36 5.30
C GLU A 130 -13.29 -7.75 3.94
N THR A 131 -12.73 -7.16 2.89
CA THR A 131 -12.98 -7.55 1.49
C THR A 131 -11.65 -7.73 0.80
N PHE A 132 -11.59 -8.65 -0.15
CA PHE A 132 -10.39 -8.87 -0.94
C PHE A 132 -10.71 -9.23 -2.38
N VAL A 133 -9.82 -8.81 -3.26
CA VAL A 133 -9.72 -9.28 -4.64
C VAL A 133 -8.25 -9.63 -4.83
N LYS A 134 -7.97 -10.87 -5.21
CA LYS A 134 -6.62 -11.41 -5.34
C LYS A 134 -6.48 -12.16 -6.64
N TRP A 135 -5.35 -11.95 -7.30
CA TRP A 135 -4.94 -12.77 -8.42
C TRP A 135 -4.23 -14.02 -7.88
N ASP A 136 -4.67 -15.19 -8.34
CA ASP A 136 -4.01 -16.47 -8.10
C ASP A 136 -3.14 -16.81 -9.32
N GLU A 137 -1.83 -16.81 -9.11
CA GLU A 137 -0.83 -17.08 -10.16
C GLU A 137 -0.79 -18.57 -10.55
N GLU A 138 -1.17 -19.48 -9.65
CA GLU A 138 -1.19 -20.92 -9.93
C GLU A 138 -2.39 -21.28 -10.80
N ALA A 139 -3.55 -20.72 -10.48
CA ALA A 139 -4.78 -20.95 -11.20
C ALA A 139 -4.96 -20.02 -12.42
N ASN A 140 -4.15 -18.96 -12.54
CA ASN A 140 -4.34 -17.84 -13.49
C ASN A 140 -5.76 -17.25 -13.43
N LYS A 141 -6.27 -17.07 -12.21
CA LYS A 141 -7.66 -16.69 -11.95
C LYS A 141 -7.76 -15.62 -10.89
N CYS A 142 -8.78 -14.79 -11.00
CA CYS A 142 -9.12 -13.79 -10.01
C CYS A 142 -10.09 -14.35 -8.98
N PHE A 143 -9.73 -14.27 -7.70
CA PHE A 143 -10.62 -14.60 -6.59
C PHE A 143 -11.05 -13.34 -5.86
N ALA A 144 -12.33 -13.29 -5.52
CA ALA A 144 -12.90 -12.22 -4.72
C ALA A 144 -13.69 -12.81 -3.56
N GLY A 145 -13.66 -12.10 -2.43
CA GLY A 145 -14.31 -12.57 -1.22
C GLY A 145 -14.39 -11.51 -0.14
N PHE A 146 -15.10 -11.86 0.92
CA PHE A 146 -15.31 -11.01 2.08
C PHE A 146 -15.43 -11.84 3.36
N THR A 147 -15.11 -11.21 4.48
CA THR A 147 -15.23 -11.79 5.82
C THR A 147 -16.27 -11.01 6.62
N VAL A 148 -17.21 -11.73 7.21
CA VAL A 148 -18.22 -11.19 8.12
C VAL A 148 -18.10 -11.87 9.46
N SER A 149 -18.04 -11.07 10.53
CA SER A 149 -18.11 -11.55 11.90
C SER A 149 -19.31 -10.97 12.64
N GLY A 150 -19.83 -11.73 13.58
CA GLY A 150 -20.94 -11.28 14.41
C GLY A 150 -21.20 -12.25 15.55
N ASN A 151 -21.92 -11.76 16.55
CA ASN A 151 -22.32 -12.56 17.69
C ASN A 151 -23.73 -13.12 17.43
N ASN A 152 -23.84 -14.44 17.27
CA ASN A 152 -25.11 -15.12 17.12
C ASN A 152 -25.41 -15.91 18.40
N VAL A 153 -26.35 -15.42 19.22
CA VAL A 153 -26.79 -16.05 20.47
C VAL A 153 -25.64 -16.35 21.45
N GLY A 154 -24.69 -15.42 21.61
CA GLY A 154 -23.59 -15.54 22.55
C GLY A 154 -22.35 -16.28 22.02
N VAL A 155 -22.36 -16.68 20.75
CA VAL A 155 -21.19 -17.23 20.05
C VAL A 155 -20.69 -16.23 19.01
N ASP A 156 -19.42 -15.84 19.11
CA ASP A 156 -18.77 -15.04 18.07
C ASP A 156 -18.42 -15.96 16.89
N GLU A 157 -19.06 -15.73 15.75
CA GLU A 157 -18.81 -16.45 14.52
C GLU A 157 -18.17 -15.51 13.50
N SER A 158 -17.17 -16.01 12.78
CA SER A 158 -16.56 -15.33 11.64
C SER A 158 -16.56 -16.26 10.45
N ILE A 159 -17.10 -15.78 9.32
CA ILE A 159 -17.20 -16.54 8.08
C ILE A 159 -16.56 -15.75 6.96
N THR A 160 -15.59 -16.39 6.29
CA THR A 160 -15.00 -15.90 5.05
C THR A 160 -15.66 -16.60 3.87
N VAL A 161 -16.22 -15.82 2.96
CA VAL A 161 -16.80 -16.30 1.70
C VAL A 161 -15.89 -15.87 0.57
N SER A 162 -15.51 -16.80 -0.31
CA SER A 162 -14.65 -16.54 -1.46
C SER A 162 -15.07 -17.34 -2.67
N GLY A 163 -14.90 -16.78 -3.86
CA GLY A 163 -15.10 -17.49 -5.12
C GLY A 163 -14.39 -16.82 -6.29
N GLU A 164 -14.50 -17.43 -7.47
CA GLU A 164 -13.86 -16.96 -8.70
C GLU A 164 -14.65 -15.77 -9.27
N ALA A 165 -13.97 -14.65 -9.53
CA ALA A 165 -14.53 -13.49 -10.19
C ALA A 165 -14.59 -13.72 -11.70
N LEU A 166 -15.78 -14.04 -12.20
CA LEU A 166 -16.02 -14.35 -13.63
C LEU A 166 -16.47 -13.15 -14.46
N SER A 167 -16.98 -12.11 -13.80
CA SER A 167 -17.47 -10.94 -14.50
C SER A 167 -17.17 -9.68 -13.72
N PHE A 168 -16.80 -8.64 -14.45
CA PHE A 168 -16.52 -7.31 -13.95
C PHE A 168 -17.48 -6.32 -14.58
N LEU A 169 -17.85 -5.29 -13.85
CA LEU A 169 -18.59 -4.15 -14.38
C LEU A 169 -17.60 -3.00 -14.51
N SER A 170 -17.34 -2.59 -15.76
CA SER A 170 -16.60 -1.36 -16.05
C SER A 170 -17.56 -0.19 -16.14
N THR A 171 -17.29 0.86 -15.36
CA THR A 171 -18.00 2.14 -15.42
C THR A 171 -17.28 3.15 -16.32
N GLY A 172 -16.14 2.78 -16.90
CA GLY A 172 -15.21 3.67 -17.60
C GLY A 172 -14.32 4.51 -16.65
N ILE A 173 -14.61 4.49 -15.35
CA ILE A 173 -13.84 5.17 -14.30
C ILE A 173 -13.28 4.14 -13.32
N ASP A 174 -14.08 3.15 -12.95
CA ASP A 174 -13.63 1.99 -12.16
C ASP A 174 -14.10 0.68 -12.77
N THR A 175 -13.47 -0.40 -12.32
CA THR A 175 -13.95 -1.77 -12.48
C THR A 175 -14.37 -2.34 -11.13
N ARG A 176 -15.49 -3.06 -11.12
CA ARG A 176 -16.06 -3.70 -9.93
C ARG A 176 -16.30 -5.17 -10.22
N VAL A 177 -16.12 -6.04 -9.23
CA VAL A 177 -16.56 -7.44 -9.38
C VAL A 177 -18.09 -7.44 -9.49
N TYR A 178 -18.60 -8.01 -10.58
CA TYR A 178 -20.02 -8.11 -10.87
C TYR A 178 -20.59 -9.47 -10.45
N TYR A 179 -19.83 -10.55 -10.70
CA TYR A 179 -20.27 -11.90 -10.37
C TYR A 179 -19.11 -12.75 -9.84
N ILE A 180 -19.41 -13.45 -8.74
CA ILE A 180 -18.52 -14.42 -8.10
C ILE A 180 -19.17 -15.79 -8.23
N LYS A 181 -18.46 -16.75 -8.82
CA LYS A 181 -18.85 -18.16 -8.81
C LYS A 181 -18.21 -18.87 -7.62
N ASN A 182 -19.05 -19.38 -6.72
CA ASN A 182 -18.59 -20.31 -5.69
C ASN A 182 -18.60 -21.74 -6.24
N PHE A 183 -17.65 -22.55 -5.78
CA PHE A 183 -17.60 -23.99 -6.04
C PHE A 183 -18.11 -24.76 -4.83
#